data_AF-A0A0K0PKY2-F1
#
_entry.id   AF-A0A0K0PKY2-F1
#
_cell.length_a   1.000
_cell.length_b   1.000
_cell.length_c   1.000
_cell.angle_alpha   90.00
_cell.angle_beta   90.00
_cell.angle_gamma   90.00
#
_symmetry.space_group_name_H-M   'P 1'
#
loop_
_entity.id
_entity.type
_entity.pdbx_description
1 polymer ?
#
loop_
_entity_poly.entity_id
_entity_poly.type
_entity_poly.pdbx_seq_one_letter_code
_entity_poly.pdbx_strand_id
1 'polypeptide(L)'
;NRLYRQNYGITHNGIWDWGQSRFGVYYEKTNNTRMNEGLSGGGEGRILAGEKFTTNRLSSWRTSGELNIPLNVMVDQTLTVGAEWNRDKLDDPSSTSLTVNDRYISGISGSAADRSSKNHSQISALYIEDNIEPVPGTNIIPGLRFDYLSDSGGNFSPSLNLSQELGDYF
;
A
#
# COMPACT_ATOMS: atom_id res chain seq x y z
N ASN A 1 1.03 -21.77 -16.09
CA ASN A 1 0.66 -20.51 -15.39
C ASN A 1 1.65 -19.41 -15.76
N ARG A 2 1.21 -18.16 -15.85
CA ARG A 2 2.03 -17.00 -16.26
C ARG A 2 1.67 -15.81 -15.39
N LEU A 3 2.68 -15.04 -14.99
CA LEU A 3 2.51 -13.79 -14.26
C LEU A 3 3.20 -12.69 -15.06
N TYR A 4 2.47 -11.63 -15.41
CA TYR A 4 3.02 -10.46 -16.08
C TYR A 4 2.86 -9.24 -15.20
N ARG A 5 3.95 -8.50 -14.98
CA ARG A 5 3.96 -7.27 -14.20
C ARG A 5 4.49 -6.12 -15.05
N GLN A 6 3.78 -4.99 -15.01
CA GLN A 6 4.17 -3.74 -15.63
C GLN A 6 4.19 -2.66 -14.55
N ASN A 7 5.26 -1.86 -14.50
CA ASN A 7 5.42 -0.79 -13.52
C ASN A 7 5.91 0.47 -14.23
N TYR A 8 5.26 1.59 -13.96
CA TYR A 8 5.58 2.90 -14.50
C TYR A 8 5.64 3.88 -13.34
N GLY A 9 6.65 4.75 -13.34
CA GLY A 9 6.85 5.71 -12.26
C GLY A 9 7.44 7.01 -12.79
N ILE A 10 6.98 8.11 -12.24
CA ILE A 10 7.57 9.43 -12.43
C ILE A 10 7.83 10.02 -11.05
N THR A 11 9.04 10.52 -10.85
CA THR A 11 9.44 11.20 -9.62
C THR A 11 10.02 12.57 -9.98
N HIS A 12 9.60 13.59 -9.25
CA HIS A 12 10.21 14.91 -9.26
C HIS A 12 10.92 15.14 -7.92
N ASN A 13 12.19 15.55 -7.99
CA ASN A 13 12.98 15.97 -6.83
C ASN A 13 13.31 17.46 -7.00
N GLY A 14 12.85 18.26 -6.04
CA GLY A 14 13.09 19.69 -6.00
C GLY A 14 14.11 20.02 -4.91
N ILE A 15 15.05 20.89 -5.24
CA ILE A 15 16.00 21.48 -4.30
C ILE A 15 15.73 22.97 -4.30
N TRP A 16 15.48 23.51 -3.12
CA TRP A 16 15.05 24.89 -2.91
C TRP A 16 15.92 25.53 -1.85
N ASP A 17 15.93 26.87 -1.82
CA ASP A 17 16.65 27.61 -0.78
C ASP A 17 16.14 27.29 0.63
N TRP A 18 14.87 26.89 0.75
CA TRP A 18 14.22 26.55 2.01
C TRP A 18 14.25 25.05 2.36
N GLY A 19 14.76 24.18 1.48
CA GLY A 19 14.78 22.74 1.73
C GLY A 19 14.62 21.89 0.47
N GLN A 20 14.06 20.68 0.65
CA GLN A 20 13.91 19.70 -0.42
C GLN A 20 12.47 19.23 -0.53
N SER A 21 12.06 18.85 -1.73
CA SER A 21 10.76 18.23 -1.97
C SER A 21 10.90 16.98 -2.84
N ARG A 22 10.12 15.95 -2.58
CA ARG A 22 9.99 14.78 -3.43
C ARG A 22 8.52 14.51 -3.73
N PHE A 23 8.18 14.34 -4.99
CA PHE A 23 6.84 13.95 -5.42
C PHE A 23 6.92 12.78 -6.39
N GLY A 24 6.09 11.76 -6.20
CA GLY A 24 6.09 10.54 -6.99
C GLY A 24 4.68 10.10 -7.36
N VAL A 25 4.52 9.63 -8.60
CA VAL A 25 3.31 8.92 -9.05
C VAL A 25 3.74 7.62 -9.71
N TYR A 26 3.14 6.52 -9.27
CA TYR A 26 3.46 5.18 -9.70
C TYR A 26 2.18 4.43 -10.07
N TYR A 27 2.27 3.68 -11.17
CA TYR A 27 1.23 2.79 -11.63
C TYR A 27 1.80 1.39 -11.84
N GLU A 28 1.16 0.41 -11.22
CA GLU A 28 1.48 -0.99 -11.39
C GLU A 28 0.27 -1.76 -11.92
N LYS A 29 0.56 -2.75 -12.75
CA LYS A 29 -0.41 -3.68 -13.28
C LYS A 29 0.16 -5.09 -13.30
N THR A 30 -0.51 -6.00 -12.59
CA THR A 30 -0.14 -7.40 -12.51
C THR A 30 -1.28 -8.27 -13.06
N ASN A 31 -0.97 -9.11 -14.05
CA ASN A 31 -1.89 -10.12 -14.59
C ASN A 31 -1.39 -11.49 -14.16
N ASN A 32 -2.21 -12.22 -13.41
CA ASN A 32 -1.95 -13.61 -13.06
C ASN A 32 -2.87 -14.50 -13.92
N THR A 33 -2.30 -15.16 -14.92
CA THR A 33 -3.03 -16.07 -15.82
C THR A 33 -2.69 -17.51 -15.45
N ARG A 34 -3.68 -18.22 -14.89
CA ARG A 34 -3.52 -19.61 -14.43
C ARG A 34 -4.65 -20.49 -14.93
N MET A 35 -4.41 -21.79 -14.97
CA MET A 35 -5.49 -22.76 -15.18
C MET A 35 -6.46 -22.72 -14.00
N ASN A 36 -7.74 -22.93 -14.27
CA ASN A 36 -8.77 -22.98 -13.23
C ASN A 36 -8.59 -24.20 -12.33
N GLU A 37 -8.86 -24.00 -11.05
CA GLU A 37 -8.80 -25.03 -10.02
C GLU A 37 -10.16 -25.21 -9.34
N GLY A 38 -10.39 -26.38 -8.75
CA GLY A 38 -11.55 -26.59 -7.89
C GLY A 38 -11.49 -25.68 -6.66
N LEU A 39 -12.64 -25.11 -6.29
CA LEU A 39 -12.78 -24.17 -5.17
C LEU A 39 -13.42 -24.79 -3.92
N SER A 40 -13.75 -26.08 -3.95
CA SER A 40 -14.39 -26.78 -2.83
C SER A 40 -14.36 -28.30 -3.03
N GLY A 41 -14.50 -29.04 -1.93
CA GLY A 41 -14.70 -30.49 -1.91
C GLY A 41 -13.46 -31.29 -2.35
N GLY A 42 -13.67 -32.53 -2.81
CA GLY A 42 -12.56 -33.45 -3.14
C GLY A 42 -11.67 -33.04 -4.32
N GLY A 43 -12.05 -32.00 -5.07
CA GLY A 43 -11.28 -31.42 -6.18
C GLY A 43 -10.64 -30.07 -5.84
N GLU A 44 -10.75 -29.60 -4.60
CA GLU A 44 -10.21 -28.30 -4.18
C GLU A 44 -8.69 -28.21 -4.42
N GLY A 45 -8.25 -27.10 -5.01
CA GLY A 45 -6.85 -26.85 -5.37
C GLY A 45 -6.31 -27.69 -6.54
N ARG A 46 -7.13 -28.55 -7.17
CA ARG A 46 -6.74 -29.33 -8.35
C ARG A 46 -7.18 -28.65 -9.63
N ILE A 47 -6.33 -28.70 -10.66
CA ILE A 47 -6.68 -28.18 -12.00
C ILE A 47 -7.90 -28.93 -12.52
N LEU A 48 -8.90 -28.18 -12.98
CA LEU A 48 -10.15 -28.72 -13.50
C LEU A 48 -9.94 -29.40 -14.87
N ALA A 49 -10.71 -30.46 -15.12
CA ALA A 49 -10.77 -31.08 -16.43
C ALA A 49 -11.25 -30.04 -17.47
N GLY A 50 -10.39 -29.71 -18.43
CA GLY A 50 -10.67 -28.71 -19.47
C GLY A 50 -9.64 -27.58 -19.59
N GLU A 51 -8.67 -27.48 -18.68
CA GLU A 51 -7.44 -26.65 -18.80
C GLU A 51 -7.68 -25.18 -19.20
N LYS A 52 -8.85 -24.63 -18.87
CA LYS A 52 -9.19 -23.25 -19.20
C LYS A 52 -8.34 -22.30 -18.36
N PHE A 53 -7.74 -21.31 -19.03
CA PHE A 53 -7.00 -20.24 -18.37
C PHE A 53 -7.92 -19.07 -18.02
N THR A 54 -7.80 -18.59 -16.79
CA THR A 54 -8.41 -17.35 -16.33
C THR A 54 -7.33 -16.37 -15.92
N THR A 55 -7.57 -15.08 -16.16
CA THR A 55 -6.63 -14.01 -15.78
C THR A 55 -7.22 -13.17 -14.67
N ASN A 56 -6.55 -13.15 -13.52
CA ASN A 56 -6.82 -12.19 -12.46
C ASN A 56 -5.95 -10.96 -12.68
N ARG A 57 -6.50 -9.77 -12.41
CA ARG A 57 -5.81 -8.51 -12.65
C ARG A 57 -5.80 -7.65 -11.40
N LEU A 58 -4.60 -7.30 -10.94
CA LEU A 58 -4.38 -6.27 -9.93
C LEU A 58 -3.84 -5.02 -10.63
N SER A 59 -4.43 -3.86 -10.35
CA SER A 59 -3.87 -2.57 -10.74
C SER A 59 -3.78 -1.66 -9.53
N SER A 60 -2.63 -1.00 -9.38
CA SER A 60 -2.29 -0.21 -8.22
C SER A 60 -1.81 1.17 -8.65
N TRP A 61 -2.38 2.21 -8.04
CA TRP A 61 -1.86 3.57 -8.10
C TRP A 61 -1.26 3.92 -6.75
N ARG A 62 -0.07 4.52 -6.76
CA ARG A 62 0.60 5.03 -5.57
C ARG A 62 1.08 6.45 -5.86
N THR A 63 0.80 7.37 -4.95
CA THR A 63 1.25 8.75 -5.03
C THR A 63 1.83 9.13 -3.68
N SER A 64 3.00 9.76 -3.69
CA SER A 64 3.63 10.29 -2.48
C SER A 64 4.15 11.70 -2.72
N GLY A 65 4.05 12.53 -1.71
CA GLY A 65 4.63 13.87 -1.66
C GLY A 65 5.28 14.07 -0.30
N GLU A 66 6.48 14.60 -0.27
CA GLU A 66 7.24 14.86 0.94
C GLU A 66 8.03 16.16 0.82
N LEU A 67 8.07 16.91 1.91
CA LEU A 67 8.89 18.10 2.09
C LEU A 67 9.86 17.85 3.25
N ASN A 68 11.13 18.20 3.07
CA ASN A 68 12.16 18.15 4.10
C ASN A 68 12.69 19.57 4.28
N ILE A 69 12.47 20.15 5.46
CA ILE A 69 12.69 21.57 5.75
C ILE A 69 13.69 21.66 6.90
N PRO A 70 14.95 22.07 6.63
CA PRO A 70 15.89 22.39 7.70
C PRO A 70 15.40 23.62 8.47
N LEU A 71 15.37 23.51 9.79
CA LEU A 71 14.97 24.58 10.71
C LEU A 71 16.04 24.77 11.77
N ASN A 72 16.25 26.01 12.18
CA ASN A 72 17.05 26.35 13.36
C ASN A 72 16.14 27.14 14.31
N VAL A 73 15.37 26.41 15.12
CA VAL A 73 14.46 26.98 16.12
C VAL A 73 14.88 26.45 17.47
N MET A 74 15.67 27.23 18.20
CA MET A 74 16.36 26.86 19.45
C MET A 74 17.49 25.84 19.26
N VAL A 75 17.25 24.80 18.45
CA VAL A 75 18.20 23.74 18.11
C VAL A 75 18.13 23.45 16.62
N ASP A 76 19.12 22.72 16.10
CA ASP A 76 19.11 22.25 14.71
C ASP A 76 18.11 21.11 14.57
N GLN A 77 17.23 21.22 13.57
CA GLN A 77 16.27 20.17 13.28
C GLN A 77 15.92 20.11 11.79
N THR A 78 15.41 18.96 11.33
CA THR A 78 14.85 18.81 9.98
C THR A 78 13.43 18.31 10.09
N LEU A 79 12.49 19.16 9.72
CA LEU A 79 11.06 18.84 9.69
C LEU A 79 10.73 18.14 8.37
N THR A 80 10.17 16.96 8.47
CA THR A 80 9.61 16.19 7.34
C THR A 80 8.09 16.19 7.44
N VAL A 81 7.42 16.63 6.37
CA VAL A 81 5.97 16.53 6.23
C VAL A 81 5.66 15.83 4.93
N GLY A 82 4.76 14.84 4.97
CA GLY A 82 4.38 14.13 3.77
C GLY A 82 2.94 13.67 3.73
N ALA A 83 2.54 13.30 2.52
CA ALA A 83 1.22 12.80 2.18
C ALA A 83 1.35 11.64 1.21
N GLU A 84 0.51 10.63 1.39
CA GLU A 84 0.45 9.47 0.51
C GLU A 84 -0.98 9.15 0.10
N TRP A 85 -1.15 8.64 -1.11
CA TRP A 85 -2.42 8.12 -1.60
C TRP A 85 -2.19 6.85 -2.41
N ASN A 86 -2.88 5.78 -2.03
CA ASN A 86 -2.75 4.46 -2.61
C ASN A 86 -4.13 3.93 -2.99
N ARG A 87 -4.27 3.38 -4.19
CA ARG A 87 -5.50 2.72 -4.62
C ARG A 87 -5.21 1.44 -5.38
N ASP A 88 -5.72 0.34 -4.85
CA ASP A 88 -5.63 -0.98 -5.43
C ASP A 88 -7.00 -1.38 -6.00
N LYS A 89 -7.02 -1.96 -7.20
CA LYS A 89 -8.21 -2.56 -7.83
C LYS A 89 -7.88 -3.98 -8.24
N LEU A 90 -8.67 -4.93 -7.77
CA LEU A 90 -8.54 -6.35 -8.07
C LEU A 90 -9.75 -6.79 -8.89
N ASP A 91 -9.52 -7.48 -9.99
CA ASP A 91 -10.52 -8.24 -10.74
C ASP A 91 -10.08 -9.72 -10.68
N ASP A 92 -10.75 -10.51 -9.84
CA ASP A 92 -10.45 -11.92 -9.60
C ASP A 92 -11.66 -12.81 -9.91
N PRO A 93 -11.90 -13.09 -11.21
CA PRO A 93 -12.98 -13.98 -11.62
C PRO A 93 -12.70 -15.44 -11.27
N SER A 94 -11.43 -15.84 -11.06
CA SER A 94 -11.12 -17.22 -10.71
C SER A 94 -11.60 -17.57 -9.29
N SER A 95 -11.33 -16.73 -8.30
CA SER A 95 -11.68 -16.98 -6.90
C SER A 95 -13.16 -16.77 -6.60
N THR A 96 -13.86 -15.98 -7.43
CA THR A 96 -15.30 -15.69 -7.28
C THR A 96 -16.19 -16.61 -8.11
N SER A 97 -15.63 -17.66 -8.75
CA SER A 97 -16.34 -18.53 -9.70
C SER A 97 -17.13 -19.70 -9.08
N LEU A 98 -17.08 -19.91 -7.77
CA LEU A 98 -17.79 -21.02 -7.11
C LEU A 98 -19.32 -20.83 -7.20
N THR A 99 -20.03 -21.78 -7.82
CA THR A 99 -21.49 -21.83 -7.80
C THR A 99 -21.96 -22.98 -6.92
N VAL A 100 -22.98 -22.73 -6.11
CA VAL A 100 -23.62 -23.71 -5.21
C VAL A 100 -25.10 -23.86 -5.56
N ASN A 101 -25.73 -24.93 -5.03
CA ASN A 101 -27.15 -25.21 -5.30
C ASN A 101 -28.10 -24.29 -4.50
N ASP A 102 -27.65 -23.74 -3.37
CA ASP A 102 -28.41 -22.78 -2.60
C ASP A 102 -28.56 -21.46 -3.37
N ARG A 103 -29.77 -20.89 -3.41
CA ARG A 103 -29.99 -19.61 -4.12
C ARG A 103 -29.25 -18.45 -3.45
N TYR A 104 -29.25 -18.42 -2.12
CA TYR A 104 -28.52 -17.43 -1.31
C TYR A 104 -27.91 -18.10 -0.08
N ILE A 105 -26.69 -17.67 0.27
CA ILE A 105 -26.02 -18.00 1.54
C ILE A 105 -25.78 -16.67 2.26
N SER A 106 -26.44 -16.44 3.40
CA SER A 106 -26.29 -15.21 4.19
C SER A 106 -26.42 -13.92 3.37
N GLY A 107 -27.36 -13.89 2.41
CA GLY A 107 -27.60 -12.74 1.54
C GLY A 107 -26.67 -12.64 0.31
N ILE A 108 -25.70 -13.54 0.16
CA ILE A 108 -24.82 -13.63 -1.01
C ILE A 108 -25.40 -14.63 -2.01
N SER A 109 -25.45 -14.29 -3.31
CA SER A 109 -25.94 -15.22 -4.34
C SER A 109 -25.08 -16.49 -4.38
N GLY A 110 -25.73 -17.65 -4.45
CA GLY A 110 -25.04 -18.92 -4.69
C GLY A 110 -24.60 -19.10 -6.14
N SER A 111 -25.10 -18.27 -7.08
CA SER A 111 -24.63 -18.22 -8.47
C SER A 111 -23.43 -17.29 -8.59
N ALA A 112 -22.32 -17.80 -9.13
CA ALA A 112 -21.15 -16.97 -9.39
C ALA A 112 -21.41 -15.85 -10.40
N ALA A 113 -22.35 -16.05 -11.34
CA ALA A 113 -22.69 -15.05 -12.36
C ALA A 113 -23.33 -13.78 -11.77
N ASP A 114 -23.91 -13.88 -10.56
CA ASP A 114 -24.56 -12.76 -9.88
C ASP A 114 -23.63 -12.04 -8.89
N ARG A 115 -22.36 -12.46 -8.79
CA ARG A 115 -21.36 -11.86 -7.89
C ARG A 115 -20.32 -11.08 -8.68
N SER A 116 -19.87 -9.97 -8.12
CA SER A 116 -18.77 -9.19 -8.69
C SER A 116 -17.44 -9.90 -8.46
N SER A 117 -16.62 -10.00 -9.51
CA SER A 117 -15.20 -10.37 -9.41
C SER A 117 -14.31 -9.19 -9.00
N LYS A 118 -14.87 -7.97 -8.97
CA LYS A 118 -14.14 -6.73 -8.75
C LYS A 118 -14.18 -6.31 -7.30
N ASN A 119 -13.01 -6.00 -6.76
CA ASN A 119 -12.79 -5.39 -5.46
C ASN A 119 -11.83 -4.20 -5.57
N HIS A 120 -11.83 -3.31 -4.60
CA HIS A 120 -10.87 -2.22 -4.51
C HIS A 120 -10.55 -1.89 -3.05
N SER A 121 -9.38 -1.26 -2.83
CA SER A 121 -8.99 -0.70 -1.55
C SER A 121 -8.32 0.65 -1.79
N GLN A 122 -8.57 1.61 -0.90
CA GLN A 122 -7.95 2.93 -0.96
C GLN A 122 -7.43 3.34 0.42
N ILE A 123 -6.21 3.85 0.45
CA ILE A 123 -5.54 4.37 1.65
C ILE A 123 -5.03 5.77 1.35
N SER A 124 -5.27 6.71 2.25
CA SER A 124 -4.69 8.05 2.21
C SER A 124 -3.98 8.29 3.53
N ALA A 125 -2.82 8.94 3.51
CA ALA A 125 -2.06 9.20 4.71
C ALA A 125 -1.47 10.61 4.74
N LEU A 126 -1.31 11.14 5.94
CA LEU A 126 -0.52 12.33 6.24
C LEU A 126 0.46 11.97 7.34
N TYR A 127 1.68 12.46 7.26
CA TYR A 127 2.67 12.28 8.31
C TYR A 127 3.51 13.53 8.53
N ILE A 128 3.96 13.65 9.76
CA ILE A 128 4.91 14.65 10.21
C ILE A 128 5.97 13.94 11.05
N GLU A 129 7.23 14.26 10.80
CA GLU A 129 8.40 13.76 11.53
C GLU A 129 9.36 14.93 11.72
N ASP A 130 10.08 14.97 12.82
CA ASP A 130 11.07 16.00 13.09
C ASP A 130 12.35 15.35 13.56
N ASN A 131 13.47 15.50 12.85
CA ASN A 131 14.76 15.04 13.33
C ASN A 131 15.45 16.17 14.07
N ILE A 132 15.43 16.12 15.40
CA ILE A 132 15.91 17.19 16.29
C ILE A 132 17.27 16.78 16.86
N GLU A 133 18.25 17.67 16.82
CA GLU A 133 19.54 17.53 17.51
C GLU A 133 19.63 18.52 18.68
N PRO A 134 19.15 18.15 19.90
CA PRO A 134 19.12 19.09 21.01
C PRO A 134 20.50 19.51 21.50
N VAL A 135 21.45 18.57 21.43
CA VAL A 135 22.86 18.76 21.72
C VAL A 135 23.67 17.86 20.76
N PRO A 136 24.91 18.24 20.44
CA PRO A 136 25.76 17.42 19.56
C PRO A 136 25.82 15.96 19.99
N GLY A 137 25.58 15.06 19.03
CA GLY A 137 25.60 13.61 19.26
C GLY A 137 24.29 13.03 19.82
N THR A 138 23.24 13.83 20.03
CA THR A 138 21.92 13.33 20.46
C THR A 138 20.88 13.64 19.40
N ASN A 139 20.23 12.63 18.83
CA ASN A 139 19.12 12.84 17.89
C ASN A 139 17.82 12.28 18.49
N ILE A 140 16.75 13.04 18.40
CA ILE A 140 15.40 12.64 18.82
C ILE A 140 14.48 12.84 17.63
N ILE A 141 13.79 11.77 17.23
CA ILE A 141 12.95 11.73 16.03
C ILE A 141 11.52 11.34 16.44
N PRO A 142 10.71 12.29 16.95
CA PRO A 142 9.28 12.08 17.07
C PRO A 142 8.61 12.09 15.70
N GLY A 143 7.57 11.28 15.55
CA GLY A 143 6.72 11.30 14.37
C GLY A 143 5.28 10.94 14.68
N LEU A 144 4.39 11.36 13.81
CA LEU A 144 2.99 11.00 13.83
C LEU A 144 2.51 10.80 12.40
N ARG A 145 1.88 9.65 12.17
CA ARG A 145 1.22 9.34 10.91
C ARG A 145 -0.27 9.10 11.15
N PHE A 146 -1.09 9.64 10.27
CA PHE A 146 -2.51 9.33 10.18
C PHE A 146 -2.78 8.61 8.87
N ASP A 147 -3.42 7.44 8.94
CA ASP A 147 -3.86 6.67 7.78
C ASP A 147 -5.39 6.61 7.79
N TYR A 148 -6.02 6.85 6.64
CA TYR A 148 -7.45 6.64 6.40
C TYR A 148 -7.66 5.59 5.32
N LEU A 149 -8.29 4.49 5.69
CA LEU A 149 -8.64 3.40 4.80
C LEU A 149 -10.14 3.47 4.46
N SER A 150 -10.50 3.25 3.19
CA SER A 150 -11.89 3.35 2.73
C SER A 150 -12.87 2.46 3.51
N ASP A 151 -12.39 1.29 3.95
CA ASP A 151 -13.26 0.25 4.50
C ASP A 151 -13.14 0.15 6.04
N SER A 152 -11.97 0.46 6.61
CA SER A 152 -11.70 0.32 8.05
C SER A 152 -11.56 1.65 8.80
N GLY A 153 -11.63 2.79 8.12
CA GLY A 153 -11.59 4.12 8.74
C GLY A 153 -10.19 4.60 9.09
N GLY A 154 -10.11 5.50 10.08
CA GLY A 154 -8.88 6.23 10.44
C GLY A 154 -8.06 5.56 11.55
N ASN A 155 -6.73 5.67 11.45
CA ASN A 155 -5.76 5.19 12.43
C ASN A 155 -4.63 6.20 12.65
N PHE A 156 -4.19 6.37 13.91
CA PHE A 156 -3.01 7.16 14.26
C PHE A 156 -1.85 6.25 14.68
N SER A 157 -0.67 6.53 14.14
CA SER A 157 0.56 5.77 14.36
C SER A 157 1.64 6.74 14.90
N PRO A 158 1.75 6.91 16.22
CA PRO A 158 2.85 7.68 16.81
C PRO A 158 4.18 6.91 16.72
N SER A 159 5.28 7.63 16.55
CA SER A 159 6.64 7.08 16.56
C SER A 159 7.59 7.95 17.39
N LEU A 160 8.60 7.31 17.97
CA LEU A 160 9.71 7.97 18.63
C LEU A 160 10.97 7.12 18.46
N ASN A 161 11.98 7.69 17.82
CA ASN A 161 13.32 7.11 17.76
C ASN A 161 14.32 8.05 18.45
N LEU A 162 15.38 7.49 19.01
CA LEU A 162 16.44 8.25 19.69
C LEU A 162 17.81 7.62 19.41
N SER A 163 18.81 8.44 19.18
CA SER A 163 20.22 8.03 19.15
C SER A 163 21.07 8.96 20.03
N GLN A 164 22.08 8.39 20.68
CA GLN A 164 23.00 9.10 21.56
C GLN A 164 24.42 8.56 21.32
N GLU A 165 25.32 9.46 20.96
CA GLU A 165 26.75 9.21 20.94
C GLU A 165 27.27 9.13 22.39
N LEU A 166 28.04 8.08 22.69
CA LEU A 166 28.61 7.84 24.02
C LEU A 166 30.08 8.31 24.12
N GLY A 167 30.68 8.70 22.99
CA GLY A 167 32.08 9.09 22.85
C GLY A 167 33.01 7.93 22.46
N ASP A 168 34.25 8.24 22.08
CA ASP A 168 35.24 7.33 21.47
C ASP A 168 35.61 6.08 22.28
N TYR A 169 35.22 6.01 23.56
CA TYR A 169 35.57 4.94 24.49
C TYR A 169 34.44 3.93 24.73
N PHE A 170 33.36 4.01 23.95
CA PHE A 170 32.24 3.09 23.95
C PHE A 170 32.02 2.46 22.57
#